data_AF-A0A942Y309-F1
#
_entry.id   AF-A0A942Y309-F1
#
_cell.length_a   1.000
_cell.length_b   1.000
_cell.length_c   1.000
_cell.angle_alpha   90.00
_cell.angle_beta   90.00
_cell.angle_gamma   90.00
#
_symmetry.space_group_name_H-M   'P 1'
#
loop_
_entity.id
_entity.type
_entity.pdbx_description
1 polymer ?
#
loop_
_entity_poly.entity_id
_entity_poly.type
_entity_poly.pdbx_seq_one_letter_code
_entity_poly.pdbx_strand_id
1 'polypeptide(L)'
;MRTGLTEASLRRLYVDLRKTDSEIANFFGTDRTAIVHLRKRYGIHTRKTTGEIGEEMVEKELRSRGYSVKNMNEEDKLHPFDLLLEGNLRIEVKSAVLGKHGYFPFALSEKSANDNIESDIRIRLKNGRTRKLFRKTCDVIVFVGLEPNGDCHFFIYDSNDIKDHSQMLNMPLDPFSKSHHNNHREDWDLIKEKSLVLQH
;
A
#
# COMPACT_ATOMS: atom_id res chain seq x y z
N MET A 1 16.29 7.12 35.10
CA MET A 1 17.06 7.94 34.13
C MET A 1 16.10 8.86 33.39
N ARG A 2 16.26 10.19 33.48
CA ARG A 2 15.61 11.11 32.52
C ARG A 2 16.37 10.95 31.21
N THR A 3 15.75 10.33 30.21
CA THR A 3 16.29 10.32 28.85
C THR A 3 16.44 11.78 28.43
N GLY A 4 17.67 12.24 28.17
CA GLY A 4 17.98 13.59 27.69
C GLY A 4 17.48 13.85 26.25
N LEU A 5 16.37 13.21 25.87
CA LEU A 5 15.80 13.26 24.54
C LEU A 5 14.91 14.49 24.42
N THR A 6 15.46 15.55 23.85
CA THR A 6 14.73 16.79 23.57
C THR A 6 13.93 16.70 22.28
N GLU A 7 12.94 17.59 22.11
CA GLU A 7 12.20 17.74 20.85
C GLU A 7 13.13 17.91 19.65
N ALA A 8 14.13 18.81 19.76
CA ALA A 8 15.08 19.08 18.69
C ALA A 8 15.87 17.82 18.28
N SER A 9 16.31 17.03 19.25
CA SER A 9 17.04 15.78 18.99
C SER A 9 16.13 14.75 18.31
N LEU A 10 14.90 14.60 18.81
CA LEU A 10 13.94 13.64 18.26
C LEU A 10 13.50 14.04 16.84
N ARG A 11 13.27 15.33 16.59
CA ARG A 11 12.96 15.87 15.26
C ARG A 11 14.12 15.65 14.30
N ARG A 12 15.36 15.94 14.70
CA ARG A 12 16.53 15.69 13.84
C ARG A 12 16.66 14.21 13.47
N LEU A 13 16.52 13.31 14.45
CA LEU A 13 16.66 11.88 14.22
C LEU A 13 15.53 11.30 13.35
N TYR A 14 14.29 11.72 13.63
CA TYR A 14 13.12 11.20 12.94
C TYR A 14 12.85 11.90 11.60
N VAL A 15 12.96 13.21 11.51
CA VAL A 15 12.62 13.95 10.28
C VAL A 15 13.83 13.98 9.36
N ASP A 16 14.95 14.52 9.82
CA ASP A 16 16.10 14.82 8.96
C ASP A 16 16.90 13.55 8.64
N LEU A 17 17.19 12.73 9.66
CA LEU A 17 17.98 11.51 9.54
C LEU A 17 17.13 10.25 9.26
N ARG A 18 15.80 10.41 9.12
CA ARG A 18 14.85 9.35 8.73
C ARG A 18 14.89 8.07 9.59
N LYS A 19 15.42 8.10 10.81
CA LYS A 19 15.44 6.94 11.72
C LYS A 19 14.05 6.56 12.20
N THR A 20 13.75 5.28 12.27
CA THR A 20 12.50 4.74 12.83
C THR A 20 12.46 4.88 14.34
N ASP A 21 11.27 4.83 14.93
CA ASP A 21 11.10 4.84 16.40
C ASP A 21 11.92 3.72 17.07
N SER A 22 12.07 2.56 16.41
CA SER A 22 12.88 1.43 16.91
C SER A 22 14.38 1.71 16.84
N GLU A 23 14.88 2.28 15.75
CA GLU A 23 16.30 2.64 15.62
C GLU A 23 16.68 3.72 16.62
N ILE A 24 15.80 4.69 16.85
CA ILE A 24 15.98 5.73 17.86
C ILE A 24 16.00 5.08 19.25
N ALA A 25 15.06 4.19 19.54
CA ALA A 25 14.98 3.49 20.82
C ALA A 25 16.26 2.69 21.10
N ASN A 26 16.73 1.93 20.12
CA ASN A 26 17.98 1.18 20.20
C ASN A 26 19.19 2.10 20.42
N PHE A 27 19.25 3.23 19.71
CA PHE A 27 20.33 4.21 19.84
C PHE A 27 20.42 4.80 21.26
N PHE A 28 19.28 5.00 21.92
CA PHE A 28 19.22 5.53 23.30
C PHE A 28 19.09 4.45 24.38
N GLY A 29 19.10 3.16 24.01
CA GLY A 29 18.90 2.05 24.96
C GLY A 29 17.57 2.13 25.71
N THR A 30 16.49 2.57 25.03
CA THR A 30 15.16 2.74 25.62
C THR A 30 14.10 1.92 24.87
N ASP A 31 12.88 1.90 25.39
CA ASP A 31 11.76 1.22 24.75
C ASP A 31 11.21 2.03 23.56
N ARG A 32 10.83 1.34 22.49
CA ARG A 32 10.21 1.95 21.30
C ARG A 32 8.96 2.74 21.64
N THR A 33 8.14 2.26 22.56
CA THR A 33 6.90 2.92 23.00
C THR A 33 7.20 4.26 23.67
N ALA A 34 8.31 4.37 24.40
CA ALA A 34 8.75 5.64 24.97
C ALA A 34 9.05 6.68 23.87
N ILE A 35 9.72 6.27 22.78
CA ILE A 35 9.98 7.14 21.64
C ILE A 35 8.67 7.57 20.96
N VAL A 36 7.73 6.64 20.75
CA VAL A 36 6.41 6.94 20.17
C VAL A 36 5.67 7.99 21.00
N HIS A 37 5.67 7.85 22.33
CA HIS A 37 5.01 8.81 23.22
C HIS A 37 5.69 10.19 23.21
N LEU A 38 7.01 10.24 23.21
CA LEU A 38 7.75 11.51 23.10
C LEU A 38 7.49 12.20 21.76
N ARG A 39 7.46 11.43 20.67
CA ARG A 39 7.18 11.93 19.33
C ARG A 39 5.80 12.57 19.25
N LYS A 40 4.78 11.89 19.80
CA LYS A 40 3.41 12.44 19.91
C LYS A 40 3.36 13.69 20.78
N ARG A 41 4.03 13.67 21.95
CA ARG A 41 4.10 14.82 22.88
C ARG A 41 4.67 16.06 22.21
N TYR A 42 5.67 15.89 21.34
CA TYR A 42 6.31 16.98 20.60
C TYR A 42 5.66 17.28 19.24
N GLY A 43 4.48 16.74 18.94
CA GLY A 43 3.77 17.02 17.69
C GLY A 43 4.51 16.55 16.42
N ILE A 44 5.45 15.61 16.54
CA ILE A 44 6.15 15.04 15.38
C ILE A 44 5.24 13.96 14.80
N HIS A 45 4.63 14.25 13.65
CA HIS A 45 3.66 13.35 13.04
C HIS A 45 4.34 12.07 12.53
N THR A 46 3.62 10.96 12.56
CA THR A 46 4.08 9.73 11.90
C THR A 46 4.25 9.98 10.41
N ARG A 47 5.29 9.41 9.82
CA ARG A 47 5.41 9.37 8.36
C ARG A 47 4.24 8.54 7.79
N LYS A 48 3.79 8.92 6.60
CA LYS A 48 2.88 8.11 5.80
C LYS A 48 3.49 6.71 5.61
N THR A 49 2.66 5.70 5.75
CA THR A 49 2.98 4.32 5.42
C THR A 49 3.12 4.16 3.91
N THR A 50 3.76 3.07 3.48
CA THR A 50 3.85 2.71 2.05
C THR A 50 2.47 2.58 1.40
N GLY A 51 1.47 2.08 2.13
CA GLY A 51 0.07 2.02 1.68
C GLY A 51 -0.50 3.41 1.41
N GLU A 52 -0.48 4.28 2.42
CA GLU A 52 -0.98 5.66 2.32
C GLU A 52 -0.30 6.47 1.20
N ILE A 53 1.01 6.28 0.98
CA ILE A 53 1.72 6.93 -0.13
C ILE A 53 1.19 6.41 -1.47
N GLY A 54 1.05 5.10 -1.65
CA GLY A 54 0.56 4.56 -2.92
C GLY A 54 -0.89 4.92 -3.21
N GLU A 55 -1.77 4.93 -2.19
CA GLU A 55 -3.15 5.40 -2.32
C GLU A 55 -3.21 6.85 -2.82
N GLU A 56 -2.43 7.75 -2.22
CA GLU A 56 -2.33 9.15 -2.63
C GLU A 56 -1.80 9.31 -4.07
N MET A 57 -0.82 8.49 -4.47
CA MET A 57 -0.28 8.52 -5.84
C MET A 57 -1.33 8.07 -6.87
N VAL A 58 -2.06 6.99 -6.59
CA VAL A 58 -3.14 6.50 -7.47
C VAL A 58 -4.27 7.53 -7.56
N GLU A 59 -4.68 8.10 -6.42
CA GLU A 59 -5.71 9.14 -6.40
C GLU A 59 -5.28 10.36 -7.22
N LYS A 60 -4.04 10.84 -7.05
CA LYS A 60 -3.52 11.97 -7.81
C LYS A 60 -3.48 11.67 -9.31
N GLU A 61 -3.07 10.47 -9.71
CA GLU A 61 -2.99 10.06 -11.11
C GLU A 61 -4.37 9.92 -11.75
N LEU A 62 -5.35 9.36 -11.03
CA LEU A 62 -6.73 9.29 -11.51
C LEU A 62 -7.36 10.69 -11.64
N ARG A 63 -7.14 11.57 -10.67
CA ARG A 63 -7.61 12.96 -10.73
C ARG A 63 -6.95 13.75 -11.87
N SER A 64 -5.66 13.54 -12.13
CA SER A 64 -4.94 14.20 -13.24
C SER A 64 -5.50 13.81 -14.61
N ARG A 65 -6.07 12.59 -14.70
CA ARG A 65 -6.78 12.06 -15.87
C ARG A 65 -8.24 12.51 -15.98
N GLY A 66 -8.72 13.33 -15.04
CA GLY A 66 -10.05 13.93 -15.08
C GLY A 66 -11.14 13.12 -14.38
N TYR A 67 -10.79 12.06 -13.64
CA TYR A 67 -11.77 11.29 -12.90
C TYR A 67 -12.11 11.89 -11.53
N SER A 68 -13.35 11.70 -11.11
CA SER A 68 -13.82 11.87 -9.74
C SER A 68 -13.45 10.64 -8.92
N VAL A 69 -12.68 10.85 -7.86
CA VAL A 69 -12.19 9.80 -6.96
C VAL A 69 -12.66 10.09 -5.54
N LYS A 70 -13.26 9.08 -4.90
CA LYS A 70 -13.55 9.08 -3.47
C LYS A 70 -12.62 8.10 -2.75
N ASN A 71 -11.93 8.58 -1.72
CA ASN A 71 -11.12 7.74 -0.84
C ASN A 71 -12.01 7.07 0.22
N MET A 72 -12.09 5.75 0.20
CA MET A 72 -12.96 5.00 1.11
C MET A 72 -12.34 4.82 2.50
N ASN A 73 -11.01 4.94 2.62
CA ASN A 73 -10.33 4.86 3.92
C ASN A 73 -10.61 6.07 4.82
N GLU A 74 -11.08 7.18 4.24
CA GLU A 74 -11.56 8.36 4.99
C GLU A 74 -12.96 8.14 5.58
N GLU A 75 -13.76 7.27 4.97
CA GLU A 75 -15.12 6.92 5.41
C GLU A 75 -15.11 5.74 6.39
N ASP A 76 -14.47 4.64 5.98
CA ASP A 76 -14.33 3.43 6.76
C ASP A 76 -13.01 2.72 6.38
N LYS A 77 -12.07 2.64 7.32
CA LYS A 77 -10.79 1.95 7.11
C LYS A 77 -10.93 0.44 6.92
N LEU A 78 -12.10 -0.12 7.20
CA LEU A 78 -12.42 -1.53 6.99
C LEU A 78 -13.14 -1.78 5.67
N HIS A 79 -13.30 -0.75 4.83
CA HIS A 79 -13.94 -0.88 3.55
C HIS A 79 -13.25 -1.97 2.69
N PRO A 80 -14.01 -2.79 1.95
CA PRO A 80 -13.43 -3.87 1.15
C PRO A 80 -12.62 -3.37 -0.06
N PHE A 81 -12.45 -2.08 -0.27
CA PHE A 81 -11.60 -1.49 -1.32
C PHE A 81 -11.24 -0.05 -0.95
N ASP A 82 -10.17 0.47 -1.53
CA ASP A 82 -9.54 1.73 -1.10
C ASP A 82 -10.14 2.97 -1.79
N LEU A 83 -10.45 2.90 -3.09
CA LEU A 83 -10.95 4.03 -3.86
C LEU A 83 -12.24 3.68 -4.63
N LEU A 84 -13.16 4.64 -4.72
CA LEU A 84 -14.34 4.58 -5.59
C LEU A 84 -14.21 5.64 -6.70
N LEU A 85 -14.12 5.18 -7.94
CA LEU A 85 -14.01 6.03 -9.12
C LEU A 85 -15.39 6.20 -9.75
N GLU A 86 -15.77 7.45 -10.09
CA GLU A 86 -17.06 7.80 -10.71
C GLU A 86 -18.30 7.19 -10.01
N GLY A 87 -18.19 6.91 -8.72
CA GLY A 87 -19.28 6.34 -7.92
C GLY A 87 -19.59 4.86 -8.13
N ASN A 88 -18.92 4.16 -9.05
CA ASN A 88 -19.24 2.76 -9.37
C ASN A 88 -18.02 1.82 -9.46
N LEU A 89 -16.87 2.29 -9.96
CA LEU A 89 -15.71 1.44 -10.17
C LEU A 89 -14.86 1.37 -8.90
N ARG A 90 -14.73 0.16 -8.34
CA ARG A 90 -14.07 -0.09 -7.06
C ARG A 90 -12.61 -0.47 -7.29
N ILE A 91 -11.69 0.23 -6.66
CA ILE A 91 -10.25 0.06 -6.84
C ILE A 91 -9.61 -0.34 -5.50
N GLU A 92 -8.86 -1.43 -5.51
CA GLU A 92 -7.90 -1.76 -4.44
C GLU A 92 -6.52 -1.22 -4.81
N VAL A 93 -5.81 -0.65 -3.84
CA VAL A 93 -4.42 -0.23 -3.98
C VAL A 93 -3.51 -1.17 -3.18
N LYS A 94 -2.41 -1.58 -3.79
CA LYS A 94 -1.35 -2.35 -3.13
C LYS A 94 -0.01 -1.70 -3.41
N SER A 95 0.74 -1.41 -2.36
CA SER A 95 1.99 -0.65 -2.48
C SER A 95 3.17 -1.47 -1.97
N ALA A 96 4.31 -1.39 -2.66
CA ALA A 96 5.54 -2.06 -2.26
C ALA A 96 6.77 -1.21 -2.58
N VAL A 97 7.77 -1.25 -1.71
CA VAL A 97 9.06 -0.60 -1.96
C VAL A 97 9.96 -1.55 -2.75
N LEU A 98 10.80 -0.99 -3.63
CA LEU A 98 11.78 -1.73 -4.42
C LEU A 98 12.63 -2.66 -3.55
N GLY A 99 12.60 -3.96 -3.85
CA GLY A 99 13.42 -4.98 -3.22
C GLY A 99 14.82 -5.07 -3.82
N LYS A 100 15.69 -5.84 -3.16
CA LYS A 100 17.12 -5.96 -3.51
C LYS A 100 17.43 -6.53 -4.91
N HIS A 101 16.45 -7.16 -5.56
CA HIS A 101 16.63 -7.85 -6.85
C HIS A 101 15.96 -7.13 -8.02
N GLY A 102 15.61 -5.85 -7.88
CA GLY A 102 14.95 -5.11 -8.96
C GLY A 102 13.49 -5.50 -9.15
N TYR A 103 12.81 -5.91 -8.07
CA TYR A 103 11.38 -6.25 -8.07
C TYR A 103 10.67 -5.56 -6.92
N PHE A 104 9.39 -5.24 -7.12
CA PHE A 104 8.46 -4.78 -6.11
C PHE A 104 7.67 -6.00 -5.56
N PRO A 105 7.87 -6.41 -4.29
CA PRO A 105 7.20 -7.56 -3.71
C PRO A 105 5.85 -7.16 -3.09
N PHE A 106 4.76 -7.40 -3.81
CA PHE A 106 3.42 -7.12 -3.32
C PHE A 106 2.86 -8.30 -2.55
N ALA A 107 2.65 -8.14 -1.24
CA ALA A 107 1.97 -9.13 -0.43
C ALA A 107 0.46 -9.10 -0.72
N LEU A 108 -0.10 -10.27 -1.07
CA LEU A 108 -1.53 -10.44 -1.33
C LEU A 108 -2.28 -11.12 -0.18
N SER A 109 -1.54 -11.64 0.79
CA SER A 109 -2.05 -12.40 1.92
C SER A 109 -1.59 -11.77 3.23
N GLU A 110 -2.41 -11.93 4.26
CA GLU A 110 -2.15 -11.47 5.62
C GLU A 110 -1.47 -12.57 6.45
N LYS A 111 -0.65 -12.17 7.42
CA LYS A 111 0.04 -13.11 8.31
C LYS A 111 -0.98 -13.86 9.16
N SER A 112 -0.69 -15.14 9.48
CA SER A 112 -1.52 -15.96 10.36
C SER A 112 -1.71 -15.30 11.74
N ALA A 113 -0.69 -14.62 12.25
CA ALA A 113 -0.72 -13.91 13.54
C ALA A 113 -1.73 -12.75 13.60
N ASN A 114 -2.33 -12.35 12.48
CA ASN A 114 -3.39 -11.34 12.45
C ASN A 114 -4.77 -11.94 12.78
N ASP A 115 -4.90 -13.28 12.89
CA ASP A 115 -6.11 -14.02 13.25
C ASP A 115 -7.38 -13.60 12.49
N ASN A 116 -7.20 -13.22 11.23
CA ASN A 116 -8.31 -12.86 10.35
C ASN A 116 -9.29 -14.03 10.18
N ILE A 117 -10.58 -13.70 10.26
CA ILE A 117 -11.68 -14.66 10.12
C ILE A 117 -11.97 -14.88 8.63
N GLU A 118 -12.19 -16.13 8.24
CA GLU A 118 -12.67 -16.47 6.89
C GLU A 118 -14.08 -15.89 6.65
N SER A 119 -14.37 -15.55 5.41
CA SER A 119 -15.67 -15.02 5.02
C SER A 119 -15.89 -15.20 3.51
N ASP A 120 -17.04 -14.77 3.00
CA ASP A 120 -17.33 -14.83 1.57
C ASP A 120 -16.30 -14.12 0.70
N ILE A 121 -15.59 -13.13 1.25
CA ILE A 121 -14.55 -12.36 0.58
C ILE A 121 -13.13 -12.70 1.04
N ARG A 122 -12.95 -13.74 1.87
CA ARG A 122 -11.63 -14.08 2.44
C ARG A 122 -11.49 -15.58 2.71
N ILE A 123 -10.41 -16.16 2.20
CA ILE A 123 -10.06 -17.58 2.42
C ILE A 123 -8.83 -17.71 3.31
N ARG A 124 -8.69 -18.86 3.98
CA ARG A 124 -7.48 -19.29 4.66
C ARG A 124 -6.67 -20.20 3.73
N LEU A 125 -5.38 -19.95 3.68
CA LEU A 125 -4.42 -20.73 2.89
C LEU A 125 -3.86 -21.87 3.74
N LYS A 126 -3.28 -22.88 3.09
CA LYS A 126 -2.71 -24.07 3.75
C LYS A 126 -1.66 -23.74 4.83
N ASN A 127 -0.97 -22.61 4.70
CA ASN A 127 0.02 -22.14 5.67
C ASN A 127 -0.56 -21.27 6.79
N GLY A 128 -1.88 -21.25 6.97
CA GLY A 128 -2.59 -20.51 8.01
C GLY A 128 -2.73 -19.00 7.74
N ARG A 129 -2.12 -18.48 6.68
CA ARG A 129 -2.33 -17.09 6.23
C ARG A 129 -3.74 -16.92 5.68
N THR A 130 -4.23 -15.69 5.67
CA THR A 130 -5.54 -15.38 5.07
C THR A 130 -5.38 -14.52 3.82
N ARG A 131 -6.35 -14.61 2.91
CA ARG A 131 -6.28 -14.02 1.58
C ARG A 131 -7.64 -13.43 1.20
N LYS A 132 -7.66 -12.12 0.94
CA LYS A 132 -8.82 -11.40 0.40
C LYS A 132 -9.09 -11.86 -1.03
N LEU A 133 -10.34 -12.04 -1.40
CA LEU A 133 -10.76 -12.46 -2.74
C LEU A 133 -11.07 -11.23 -3.59
N PHE A 134 -10.07 -10.69 -4.30
CA PHE A 134 -10.19 -9.38 -4.95
C PHE A 134 -11.34 -9.28 -5.95
N ARG A 135 -11.59 -10.32 -6.77
CA ARG A 135 -12.74 -10.37 -7.69
C ARG A 135 -14.11 -10.14 -7.02
N LYS A 136 -14.21 -10.35 -5.70
CA LYS A 136 -15.44 -10.14 -4.92
C LYS A 136 -15.49 -8.77 -4.25
N THR A 137 -14.37 -8.05 -4.19
CA THR A 137 -14.24 -6.82 -3.40
C THR A 137 -13.97 -5.59 -4.23
N CYS A 138 -13.28 -5.72 -5.36
CA CYS A 138 -12.96 -4.64 -6.26
C CYS A 138 -13.03 -5.09 -7.72
N ASP A 139 -13.05 -4.14 -8.63
CA ASP A 139 -13.08 -4.37 -10.08
C ASP A 139 -11.67 -4.29 -10.68
N VAL A 140 -10.84 -3.40 -10.11
CA VAL A 140 -9.45 -3.18 -10.50
C VAL A 140 -8.55 -3.21 -9.27
N ILE A 141 -7.31 -3.66 -9.45
CA ILE A 141 -6.24 -3.52 -8.45
C ILE A 141 -5.12 -2.71 -9.08
N VAL A 142 -4.71 -1.62 -8.43
CA VAL A 142 -3.55 -0.84 -8.82
C VAL A 142 -2.40 -1.17 -7.88
N PHE A 143 -1.34 -1.75 -8.43
CA PHE A 143 -0.10 -2.02 -7.72
C PHE A 143 0.86 -0.85 -7.93
N VAL A 144 1.36 -0.28 -6.82
CA VAL A 144 2.25 0.88 -6.83
C VAL A 144 3.63 0.47 -6.32
N GLY A 145 4.59 0.37 -7.24
CA GLY A 145 6.00 0.17 -6.93
C GLY A 145 6.65 1.49 -6.57
N LEU A 146 7.29 1.61 -5.41
CA LEU A 146 7.96 2.82 -4.95
C LEU A 146 9.48 2.62 -4.92
N GLU A 147 10.20 3.52 -5.60
CA GLU A 147 11.65 3.58 -5.54
C GLU A 147 12.14 4.46 -4.37
N PRO A 148 13.36 4.22 -3.84
CA PRO A 148 13.91 5.02 -2.74
C PRO A 148 14.08 6.51 -3.05
N ASN A 149 14.21 6.87 -4.33
CA ASN A 149 14.34 8.24 -4.80
C ASN A 149 12.99 8.99 -4.88
N GLY A 150 11.87 8.28 -4.71
CA GLY A 150 10.52 8.84 -4.78
C GLY A 150 9.78 8.55 -6.10
N ASP A 151 10.44 7.92 -7.09
CA ASP A 151 9.77 7.52 -8.32
C ASP A 151 8.76 6.39 -8.04
N CYS A 152 7.69 6.37 -8.82
CA CYS A 152 6.63 5.38 -8.69
C CYS A 152 6.29 4.72 -10.02
N HIS A 153 5.83 3.48 -9.95
CA HIS A 153 5.51 2.61 -11.09
C HIS A 153 4.15 1.99 -10.85
N PHE A 154 3.24 2.12 -11.81
CA PHE A 154 1.89 1.57 -11.70
C PHE A 154 1.73 0.30 -12.51
N PHE A 155 1.06 -0.69 -11.93
CA PHE A 155 0.60 -1.88 -12.64
C PHE A 155 -0.88 -2.09 -12.36
N ILE A 156 -1.69 -2.08 -13.42
CA ILE A 156 -3.14 -2.05 -13.35
C ILE A 156 -3.69 -3.41 -13.79
N TYR A 157 -4.39 -4.06 -12.87
CA TYR A 157 -4.91 -5.42 -13.05
C TYR A 157 -6.43 -5.42 -12.96
N ASP A 158 -7.06 -6.24 -13.82
CA ASP A 158 -8.42 -6.70 -13.55
C ASP A 158 -8.36 -7.57 -12.29
N SER A 159 -9.31 -7.37 -11.36
CA SER A 159 -9.33 -8.15 -10.13
C SER A 159 -9.53 -9.66 -10.37
N ASN A 160 -10.08 -10.05 -11.52
CA ASN A 160 -10.24 -11.44 -11.96
C ASN A 160 -8.93 -12.10 -12.40
N ASP A 161 -7.92 -11.31 -12.84
CA ASP A 161 -6.63 -11.85 -13.27
C ASP A 161 -5.76 -12.31 -12.09
N ILE A 162 -6.11 -11.89 -10.87
CA ILE A 162 -5.37 -12.26 -9.66
C ILE A 162 -5.90 -13.57 -9.08
N LYS A 163 -5.11 -14.63 -9.22
CA LYS A 163 -5.41 -15.95 -8.67
C LYS A 163 -5.63 -15.92 -7.15
N ASP A 164 -6.69 -16.59 -6.71
CA ASP A 164 -7.11 -16.64 -5.29
C ASP A 164 -6.06 -17.22 -4.35
N HIS A 165 -5.20 -18.11 -4.81
CA HIS A 165 -4.17 -18.74 -3.97
C HIS A 165 -2.79 -18.06 -4.06
N SER A 166 -2.64 -17.02 -4.87
CA SER A 166 -1.41 -16.24 -4.93
C SER A 166 -1.21 -15.47 -3.63
N GLN A 167 -0.02 -15.61 -3.04
CA GLN A 167 0.35 -14.96 -1.79
C GLN A 167 1.17 -13.69 -1.99
N MET A 168 1.85 -13.60 -3.13
CA MET A 168 2.76 -12.53 -3.48
C MET A 168 2.85 -12.40 -5.01
N LEU A 169 3.05 -11.18 -5.49
CA LEU A 169 3.46 -10.89 -6.87
C LEU A 169 4.77 -10.09 -6.82
N ASN A 170 5.68 -10.39 -7.74
CA ASN A 170 6.95 -9.70 -7.87
C ASN A 170 6.99 -8.99 -9.21
N MET A 171 6.71 -7.69 -9.21
CA MET A 171 6.69 -6.90 -10.45
C MET A 171 8.08 -6.32 -10.70
N PRO A 172 8.62 -6.43 -11.91
CA PRO A 172 9.98 -5.97 -12.19
C PRO A 172 10.07 -4.44 -12.15
N LEU A 173 11.23 -3.90 -11.81
CA LEU A 173 11.55 -2.50 -12.06
C LEU A 173 11.77 -2.26 -13.56
N ASP A 174 12.53 -3.15 -14.20
CA ASP A 174 12.88 -3.05 -15.62
C ASP A 174 11.66 -3.33 -16.53
N PRO A 175 11.18 -2.33 -17.29
CA PRO A 175 10.04 -2.49 -18.20
C PRO A 175 10.36 -3.39 -19.40
N PHE A 176 11.64 -3.63 -19.72
CA PHE A 176 12.05 -4.48 -20.85
C PHE A 176 12.27 -5.94 -20.46
N SER A 177 12.15 -6.27 -19.17
CA SER A 177 12.25 -7.65 -18.71
C SER A 177 11.10 -8.52 -19.27
N LYS A 178 11.38 -9.81 -19.52
CA LYS A 178 10.42 -10.79 -20.05
C LYS A 178 9.39 -11.26 -19.00
N SER A 179 8.72 -10.32 -18.35
CA SER A 179 7.69 -10.57 -17.35
C SER A 179 6.31 -10.24 -17.89
N HIS A 180 5.35 -11.16 -17.73
CA HIS A 180 3.95 -10.90 -18.06
C HIS A 180 3.38 -9.71 -17.26
N HIS A 181 3.97 -9.37 -16.11
CA HIS A 181 3.58 -8.20 -15.32
C HIS A 181 3.76 -6.88 -16.09
N ASN A 182 4.71 -6.82 -17.04
CA ASN A 182 4.91 -5.61 -17.85
C ASN A 182 3.75 -5.35 -18.83
N ASN A 183 2.89 -6.34 -19.13
CA ASN A 183 1.68 -6.13 -19.91
C ASN A 183 0.65 -5.25 -19.17
N HIS A 184 0.77 -5.15 -17.85
CA HIS A 184 -0.13 -4.37 -16.99
C HIS A 184 0.49 -3.04 -16.55
N ARG A 185 1.73 -2.76 -16.97
CA ARG A 185 2.46 -1.56 -16.56
C ARG A 185 1.84 -0.34 -17.22
N GLU A 186 1.48 0.66 -16.41
CA GLU A 186 0.82 1.89 -16.87
C GLU A 186 -0.43 1.65 -17.74
N ASP A 187 -1.07 0.49 -17.63
CA ASP A 187 -2.29 0.11 -18.37
C ASP A 187 -3.54 0.80 -17.80
N TRP A 188 -3.53 2.13 -17.85
CA TRP A 188 -4.65 2.96 -17.39
C TRP A 188 -5.86 2.87 -18.31
N ASP A 189 -5.69 2.37 -19.54
CA ASP A 189 -6.79 2.16 -20.47
C ASP A 189 -7.77 1.09 -19.94
N LEU A 190 -7.30 0.10 -19.16
CA LEU A 190 -8.18 -0.83 -18.47
C LEU A 190 -9.19 -0.12 -17.55
N ILE A 191 -8.77 0.91 -16.82
CA ILE A 191 -9.69 1.69 -15.96
C ILE A 191 -10.72 2.42 -16.80
N LYS A 192 -10.30 3.00 -17.93
CA LYS A 192 -11.20 3.67 -18.87
C LYS A 192 -12.24 2.69 -19.40
N GLU A 193 -11.83 1.52 -19.89
CA GLU A 193 -12.72 0.49 -20.41
C GLU A 193 -13.73 0.04 -19.35
N LYS A 194 -13.26 -0.27 -18.14
CA LYS A 194 -14.11 -0.70 -17.02
C LYS A 194 -15.10 0.38 -16.59
N SER A 195 -14.69 1.64 -16.56
CA SER A 195 -15.56 2.76 -16.19
C SER A 195 -16.72 2.94 -17.17
N LEU A 196 -16.50 2.69 -18.46
CA LEU A 196 -17.54 2.80 -19.50
C LEU A 196 -18.54 1.66 -19.40
N VAL A 197 -18.08 0.43 -19.12
CA VAL A 197 -18.96 -0.74 -18.99
C VAL A 197 -19.93 -0.59 -17.83
N LEU A 198 -19.50 0.02 -16.71
CA LEU A 198 -20.32 0.17 -15.51
C LEU A 198 -21.32 1.34 -15.57
N GLN A 199 -21.32 2.13 -16.64
CA GLN A 199 -22.30 3.19 -16.89
C GLN A 199 -23.53 2.70 -17.68
N HIS A 200 -23.52 1.44 -18.12
CA HIS A 200 -24.59 0.77 -18.86
C HIS A 200 -25.16 -0.42 -18.07
#